data_AF-A0AAE1UI53-F1
#
_entry.id   AF-A0AAE1UI53-F1
#
_cell.length_a   1.000
_cell.length_b   1.000
_cell.length_c   1.000
_cell.angle_alpha   90.00
_cell.angle_beta   90.00
_cell.angle_gamma   90.00
#
_symmetry.space_group_name_H-M   'P 1'
#
loop_
_entity.id
_entity.type
_entity.pdbx_description
1 polymer ?
#
loop_
_entity_poly.entity_id
_entity_poly.type
_entity_poly.pdbx_seq_one_letter_code
_entity_poly.pdbx_strand_id
1 'polypeptide(L)'
;MAGRLPGGFGVLPTTFSCNDRPFGYYADVENDCKAFHVCQPVFEEDGTLYEVAHFSFMCGQRAVFSQDSLTCSHTSGALPCSQAESYYQASNAEFGIIPEEKEALEFTLETQR
;
A
#
# COMPACT_ATOMS: atom_id res chain seq x y z
N MET A 1 -9.44 5.31 12.92
CA MET A 1 -9.15 4.87 14.31
C MET A 1 -8.14 3.74 14.20
N ALA A 2 -6.90 3.90 14.67
CA ALA A 2 -5.87 2.88 14.53
C ALA A 2 -6.28 1.60 15.27
N GLY A 3 -6.56 0.54 14.51
CA GLY A 3 -7.01 -0.75 15.03
C GLY A 3 -5.96 -1.40 15.91
N ARG A 4 -6.26 -1.57 17.20
CA ARG A 4 -5.48 -2.40 18.12
C ARG A 4 -5.90 -3.86 17.93
N LEU A 5 -5.01 -4.69 17.38
CA LEU A 5 -5.18 -6.14 17.41
C LEU A 5 -4.92 -6.67 18.85
N PRO A 6 -5.71 -7.65 19.32
CA PRO A 6 -5.54 -8.24 20.65
C PRO A 6 -4.36 -9.22 20.63
N GLY A 7 -3.16 -8.71 20.93
CA GLY A 7 -1.95 -9.54 20.88
C GLY A 7 -0.62 -8.80 21.05
N GLY A 8 -0.53 -7.83 21.96
CA GLY A 8 0.68 -7.53 22.74
C GLY A 8 2.03 -7.22 22.06
N PHE A 9 2.13 -7.07 20.74
CA PHE A 9 3.31 -6.49 20.07
C PHE A 9 2.92 -5.12 19.53
N GLY A 10 3.30 -4.08 20.29
CA GLY A 10 2.91 -2.69 20.05
C GLY A 10 3.16 -2.27 18.60
N VAL A 11 2.11 -1.70 18.00
CA VAL A 11 2.18 -0.98 16.73
C VAL A 11 3.35 0.01 16.84
N LEU A 12 4.31 -0.09 15.91
CA LEU A 12 5.36 0.90 15.79
C LEU A 12 4.67 2.27 15.63
N PRO A 13 5.00 3.27 16.47
CA PRO A 13 4.38 4.58 16.33
C PRO A 13 4.70 5.11 14.94
N THR A 14 3.65 5.46 14.19
CA THR A 14 3.76 6.06 12.87
C THR A 14 2.61 7.04 12.67
N THR A 15 2.87 8.12 11.93
CA THR A 15 1.83 9.04 11.47
C THR A 15 1.20 8.60 10.15
N PHE A 16 1.67 7.48 9.59
CA PHE A 16 1.16 6.96 8.33
C PHE A 16 -0.36 6.71 8.37
N SER A 17 -1.03 7.12 7.30
CA SER A 17 -2.46 6.92 7.08
C SER A 17 -2.73 6.60 5.61
N CYS A 18 -3.74 5.77 5.38
CA CYS A 18 -4.27 5.45 4.05
C CYS A 18 -5.18 6.54 3.47
N ASN A 19 -5.40 7.64 4.19
CA ASN A 19 -6.14 8.79 3.65
C ASN A 19 -5.46 9.30 2.37
N ASP A 20 -6.26 9.53 1.33
CA ASP A 20 -5.82 10.04 0.02
C ASP A 20 -4.73 9.19 -0.66
N ARG A 21 -4.66 7.90 -0.32
CA ARG A 21 -3.74 6.93 -0.92
C ARG A 21 -4.52 5.87 -1.70
N PRO A 22 -4.10 5.54 -2.93
CA PRO A 22 -4.72 4.47 -3.70
C PRO A 22 -4.47 3.10 -3.05
N PHE A 23 -5.12 2.07 -3.59
CA PHE A 23 -4.79 0.70 -3.23
C PHE A 23 -3.29 0.46 -3.43
N GLY A 24 -2.61 -0.03 -2.39
CA GLY A 24 -1.20 -0.34 -2.52
C GLY A 24 -0.49 -0.61 -1.21
N TYR A 25 0.83 -0.70 -1.33
CA TYR A 25 1.78 -0.97 -0.26
C TYR A 25 2.67 0.26 -0.07
N TYR A 26 2.97 0.59 1.18
CA TYR A 26 3.66 1.82 1.54
C TYR A 26 4.71 1.56 2.62
N ALA A 27 5.96 1.84 2.31
CA ALA A 27 7.07 1.75 3.25
C ALA A 27 6.88 2.76 4.39
N ASP A 28 7.10 2.34 5.64
CA ASP A 28 7.04 3.24 6.79
C ASP A 28 8.40 3.93 6.99
N VAL A 29 8.56 5.10 6.38
CA VAL A 29 9.82 5.86 6.45
C VAL A 29 10.15 6.37 7.84
N GLU A 30 9.14 6.59 8.70
CA GLU A 30 9.35 6.99 10.11
C GLU A 30 9.98 5.87 10.93
N ASN A 31 9.78 4.62 10.51
CA ASN A 31 10.32 3.42 11.16
C ASN A 31 11.45 2.75 10.35
N ASP A 32 12.24 3.54 9.62
CA ASP A 32 13.36 3.09 8.78
C ASP A 32 12.98 1.98 7.77
N CYS A 33 11.74 1.98 7.30
CA CYS A 33 11.19 0.94 6.42
C CYS A 33 11.26 -0.48 7.01
N LYS A 34 11.43 -0.61 8.33
CA LYS A 34 11.33 -1.92 9.03
C LYS A 34 9.87 -2.39 9.11
N ALA A 35 8.95 -1.47 8.92
CA ALA A 35 7.54 -1.73 8.72
C ALA A 35 7.06 -1.20 7.36
N PHE A 36 5.91 -1.72 6.94
CA PHE A 36 5.17 -1.23 5.80
C PHE A 36 3.68 -1.38 6.06
N HIS A 37 2.90 -0.63 5.29
CA HIS A 37 1.46 -0.57 5.39
C HIS A 37 0.80 -1.01 4.11
N VAL A 38 -0.41 -1.56 4.22
CA VAL A 38 -1.27 -1.89 3.08
C VAL A 38 -2.56 -1.11 3.23
N CYS A 39 -2.94 -0.39 2.17
CA CYS A 39 -4.20 0.34 2.09
C CYS A 39 -5.13 -0.40 1.14
N GLN A 40 -6.06 -1.19 1.68
CA GLN A 40 -6.96 -2.02 0.89
C GLN A 40 -8.35 -1.37 0.81
N PRO A 41 -8.85 -0.97 -0.37
CA PRO A 41 -10.23 -0.54 -0.49
C PRO A 41 -11.16 -1.76 -0.31
N VAL A 42 -12.21 -1.56 0.49
CA VAL A 42 -13.28 -2.52 0.75
C VAL A 42 -14.56 -1.92 0.18
N PHE A 43 -15.21 -2.64 -0.72
CA PHE A 43 -16.41 -2.21 -1.40
C PHE A 43 -17.62 -3.03 -0.94
N GLU A 44 -18.78 -2.39 -0.91
CA GLU A 44 -20.08 -3.06 -0.79
C GLU A 44 -20.42 -3.82 -2.08
N GLU A 45 -21.48 -4.64 -2.05
CA GLU A 45 -21.96 -5.38 -3.24
C GLU A 45 -22.35 -4.47 -4.42
N ASP A 46 -22.74 -3.22 -4.14
CA ASP A 46 -23.11 -2.23 -5.16
C ASP A 46 -21.90 -1.45 -5.74
N GLY A 47 -20.68 -1.78 -5.31
CA GLY A 47 -19.44 -1.13 -5.75
C GLY A 47 -19.12 0.18 -5.02
N THR A 48 -19.91 0.58 -4.02
CA THR A 48 -19.61 1.77 -3.20
C THR A 48 -18.45 1.47 -2.25
N LEU A 49 -17.50 2.40 -2.15
CA LEU A 49 -16.40 2.29 -1.18
C LEU A 49 -16.96 2.37 0.24
N TYR A 50 -16.85 1.27 0.99
CA TYR A 50 -17.25 1.18 2.39
C TYR A 50 -16.16 1.74 3.30
N GLU A 51 -14.93 1.26 3.15
CA GLU A 51 -13.76 1.73 3.90
C GLU A 51 -12.46 1.45 3.16
N VAL A 52 -11.37 2.08 3.61
CA VAL A 52 -10.00 1.70 3.24
C VAL A 52 -9.35 1.05 4.45
N ALA A 53 -9.27 -0.28 4.45
CA ALA A 53 -8.65 -1.04 5.52
C ALA A 53 -7.14 -0.79 5.53
N HIS A 54 -6.62 -0.41 6.70
CA HIS A 54 -5.20 -0.15 6.93
C HIS A 54 -4.57 -1.28 7.73
N PHE A 55 -3.65 -2.00 7.10
CA PHE A 55 -2.86 -3.05 7.73
C PHE A 55 -1.41 -2.61 7.89
N SER A 56 -0.74 -3.09 8.94
CA SER A 56 0.67 -2.81 9.19
C SER A 56 1.42 -4.11 9.44
N PHE A 57 2.59 -4.21 8.83
CA PHE A 57 3.44 -5.40 8.88
C PHE A 57 4.88 -5.01 9.18
N MET A 58 5.62 -5.90 9.81
CA MET A 58 7.06 -5.74 10.05
C MET A 58 7.82 -6.72 9.18
N CYS A 59 8.94 -6.25 8.60
CA CYS A 59 9.89 -7.13 7.95
C CYS A 59 10.63 -7.99 8.99
N GLY A 60 11.11 -9.16 8.55
CA GLY A 60 11.95 -10.04 9.37
C GLY A 60 13.29 -9.39 9.76
N GLN A 61 14.04 -10.07 10.64
CA GLN A 61 15.33 -9.56 11.10
C GLN A 61 16.26 -9.22 9.93
N ARG A 62 16.87 -8.03 9.98
CA ARG A 62 17.83 -7.50 8.99
C ARG A 62 17.24 -7.28 7.58
N ALA A 63 15.92 -7.24 7.46
CA ALA A 63 15.23 -6.85 6.24
C ALA A 63 14.54 -5.49 6.42
N VAL A 64 14.43 -4.75 5.32
CA VAL A 64 13.63 -3.52 5.20
C VAL A 64 12.74 -3.64 3.97
N PHE A 65 11.61 -2.96 3.99
CA PHE A 65 10.69 -2.92 2.89
C PHE A 65 11.25 -2.05 1.76
N SER A 66 11.37 -2.64 0.58
CA SER A 66 11.85 -1.98 -0.63
C SER A 66 10.65 -1.55 -1.45
N GLN A 67 10.37 -0.25 -1.51
CA GLN A 67 9.14 0.28 -2.14
C GLN A 67 9.07 0.05 -3.65
N ASP A 68 10.20 -0.06 -4.34
CA ASP A 68 10.26 -0.32 -5.78
C ASP A 68 9.83 -1.74 -6.16
N SER A 69 10.20 -2.72 -5.34
CA SER A 69 9.91 -4.15 -5.55
C SER A 69 8.74 -4.66 -4.72
N LEU A 70 8.27 -3.87 -3.76
CA LEU A 70 7.18 -4.20 -2.84
C LEU A 70 7.45 -5.46 -2.01
N THR A 71 8.71 -5.65 -1.62
CA THR A 71 9.14 -6.82 -0.83
C THR A 71 10.01 -6.40 0.35
N CYS A 72 10.02 -7.21 1.40
CA CYS A 72 11.06 -7.14 2.43
C CYS A 72 12.35 -7.74 1.88
N SER A 73 13.38 -6.92 1.73
CA SER A 73 14.68 -7.30 1.19
C SER A 73 15.80 -6.96 2.17
N HIS A 74 16.96 -7.62 2.02
CA HIS A 74 18.15 -7.26 2.80
C HIS A 74 18.57 -5.83 2.47
N THR A 75 19.07 -5.09 3.46
CA THR A 75 19.38 -3.65 3.33
C THR A 75 20.36 -3.32 2.19
N SER A 76 21.21 -4.26 1.78
CA SER A 76 22.16 -4.08 0.68
C SER A 76 21.52 -4.17 -0.72
N GLY A 77 20.34 -4.76 -0.84
CA GLY A 77 19.62 -4.93 -2.09
C GLY A 77 18.29 -4.20 -2.15
N ALA A 78 17.83 -3.65 -1.02
CA ALA A 78 16.64 -2.82 -0.96
C ALA A 78 16.94 -1.39 -1.46
N LEU A 79 15.92 -0.76 -2.05
CA LEU A 79 15.87 0.67 -2.28
C LEU A 79 16.16 1.42 -0.96
N PRO A 80 17.00 2.47 -0.97
CA PRO A 80 17.22 3.28 0.23
C PRO A 80 15.90 3.81 0.80
N CYS A 81 15.66 3.60 2.08
CA CYS A 81 14.38 3.97 2.72
C CYS A 81 14.02 5.46 2.54
N SER A 82 15.01 6.35 2.53
CA SER A 82 14.83 7.79 2.28
C SER A 82 14.29 8.11 0.87
N GLN A 83 14.35 7.16 -0.07
CA GLN A 83 13.79 7.28 -1.42
C GLN A 83 12.46 6.56 -1.56
N ALA A 84 11.97 5.86 -0.52
CA ALA A 84 10.78 5.04 -0.65
C ALA A 84 9.56 5.85 -1.12
N GLU A 85 9.30 7.02 -0.53
CA GLU A 85 8.10 7.81 -0.87
C GLU A 85 8.01 8.20 -2.34
N SER A 86 9.15 8.42 -3.03
CA SER A 86 9.13 8.77 -4.46
C SER A 86 8.67 7.63 -5.36
N TYR A 87 8.67 6.39 -4.86
CA TYR A 87 8.19 5.21 -5.57
C TYR A 87 6.73 4.87 -5.24
N TYR A 88 6.07 5.55 -4.30
CA TYR A 88 4.69 5.24 -3.93
C TYR A 88 3.72 5.24 -5.11
N GLN A 89 3.82 6.22 -6.01
CA GLN A 89 2.94 6.23 -7.18
C GLN A 89 3.29 5.13 -8.17
N ALA A 90 4.56 5.07 -8.60
CA ALA A 90 4.97 4.14 -9.66
C ALA A 90 4.76 2.67 -9.27
N SER A 91 5.07 2.31 -8.03
CA SER A 91 4.90 0.93 -7.54
C SER A 91 3.44 0.55 -7.31
N ASN A 92 2.57 1.50 -6.97
CA ASN A 92 1.16 1.22 -6.66
C ASN A 92 0.19 1.47 -7.82
N ALA A 93 0.66 2.00 -8.96
CA ALA A 93 -0.21 2.44 -10.07
C ALA A 93 -1.15 1.36 -10.62
N GLU A 94 -0.72 0.09 -10.60
CA GLU A 94 -1.45 -1.03 -11.18
C GLU A 94 -2.14 -1.93 -10.14
N PHE A 95 -2.16 -1.55 -8.86
CA PHE A 95 -2.81 -2.36 -7.82
C PHE A 95 -4.33 -2.35 -7.95
N GLY A 96 -4.90 -3.56 -8.03
CA GLY A 96 -6.36 -3.75 -8.14
C GLY A 96 -6.95 -3.36 -9.49
N ILE A 97 -6.12 -3.07 -10.49
CA ILE A 97 -6.58 -2.90 -11.88
C ILE A 97 -6.85 -4.29 -12.45
N ILE A 98 -8.12 -4.58 -12.77
CA ILE A 98 -8.50 -5.74 -13.58
C ILE A 98 -8.47 -5.31 -15.05
N PRO A 99 -7.62 -5.91 -15.90
CA PRO A 99 -7.46 -5.49 -17.29
C PRO A 99 -8.78 -5.46 -18.06
N GLU A 100 -9.64 -6.47 -17.88
CA GLU A 100 -10.93 -6.52 -18.59
C GLU A 100 -11.88 -5.37 -18.17
N GLU A 101 -11.85 -4.96 -16.90
CA GLU A 101 -12.68 -3.84 -16.40
C GLU A 101 -12.14 -2.50 -16.90
N LYS A 102 -10.81 -2.34 -16.96
CA LYS A 102 -10.16 -1.16 -17.52
C LYS A 102 -10.50 -0.99 -19.00
N GLU A 103 -10.37 -2.06 -19.78
CA GLU A 103 -10.71 -2.07 -21.21
C GLU A 103 -12.20 -1.78 -21.43
N ALA A 104 -13.09 -2.34 -20.61
CA ALA A 104 -14.52 -2.05 -20.69
C ALA A 104 -14.85 -0.58 -20.37
N LEU A 105 -14.15 0.02 -19.41
CA LEU A 105 -14.30 1.44 -19.05
C LEU A 105 -13.77 2.37 -20.14
N GLU A 106 -12.59 2.07 -20.69
CA GLU A 106 -11.99 2.82 -21.80
C GLU A 106 -12.88 2.74 -23.05
N PHE A 107 -13.37 1.55 -23.39
CA PHE A 107 -14.29 1.35 -24.52
C PHE A 107 -15.63 2.09 -24.35
N THR A 108 -16.20 2.11 -23.14
CA THR A 108 -17.44 2.86 -22.87
C THR A 108 -17.23 4.37 -22.96
N LEU A 109 -16.08 4.90 -22.52
CA LEU A 109 -15.73 6.31 -22.65
C LEU A 109 -15.50 6.73 -24.12
N GLU A 110 -14.90 5.86 -24.93
CA GLU A 110 -14.71 6.12 -26.37
C GLU A 110 -16.02 6.10 -27.15
N THR A 111 -16.96 5.22 -26.78
CA THR A 111 -18.27 5.10 -27.43
C THR A 111 -19.22 6.26 -27.07
N GLN A 112 -18.92 7.02 -26.01
CA GLN A 112 -19.67 8.22 -25.60
C GLN A 112 -19.21 9.51 -26.33
N ARG A 113 -18.25 9.41 -27.25
CA ARG A 113 -17.72 10.52 -28.05
C ARG A 113 -18.17 10.44 -29.51
#